data_AF-A0A7V4TKF4-F1
#
_entry.id   AF-A0A7V4TKF4-F1
#
_cell.length_a   1.000
_cell.length_b   1.000
_cell.length_c   1.000
_cell.angle_alpha   90.00
_cell.angle_beta   90.00
_cell.angle_gamma   90.00
#
_symmetry.space_group_name_H-M   'P 1'
#
loop_
_entity.id
_entity.type
_entity.pdbx_description
1 polymer ?
#
loop_
_entity_poly.entity_id
_entity_poly.type
_entity_poly.pdbx_seq_one_letter_code
_entity_poly.pdbx_strand_id
1 'polypeptide(L)'
;ADAPTGSTIIIGTEINLIKRLAMEYPDKQIFPLKESLCPNMYKINLKNLLACLENIGKTNIITVDKTIKKDASIALENMLNL
;
A
#
# COMPACT_ATOMS: atom_id res chain seq x y z
N ALA A 1 9.57 -6.20 -15.49
CA ALA A 1 8.29 -6.10 -16.24
C ALA A 1 8.38 -6.91 -17.54
N ASP A 2 9.22 -7.95 -17.53
CA ASP A 2 9.82 -8.50 -18.74
C ASP A 2 9.14 -9.81 -19.18
N ALA A 3 8.05 -10.16 -18.50
CA ALA A 3 7.22 -11.29 -18.90
C ALA A 3 6.57 -10.99 -20.27
N PRO A 4 6.69 -11.91 -21.25
CA PRO A 4 6.10 -11.74 -22.57
C PRO A 4 4.59 -11.44 -22.54
N THR A 5 4.07 -10.83 -23.60
CA THR A 5 2.62 -10.67 -23.80
C THR A 5 1.89 -12.01 -23.70
N GLY A 6 0.74 -12.03 -23.03
CA GLY A 6 -0.04 -13.24 -22.79
C GLY A 6 0.45 -14.12 -21.66
N SER A 7 1.55 -13.76 -20.97
CA SER A 7 2.05 -14.53 -19.82
C SER A 7 1.03 -14.61 -18.69
N THR A 8 0.95 -15.79 -18.06
CA THR A 8 0.22 -15.99 -16.81
C THR A 8 1.14 -15.77 -15.62
N ILE A 9 0.73 -14.90 -14.70
CA ILE A 9 1.48 -14.53 -13.50
C ILE A 9 0.59 -14.78 -12.29
N ILE A 10 1.08 -15.60 -11.35
CA ILE A 10 0.41 -15.89 -10.09
C ILE A 10 1.16 -15.19 -8.96
N ILE A 11 0.48 -14.32 -8.20
CA ILE A 11 1.10 -13.46 -7.18
C ILE A 11 0.54 -13.79 -5.79
N GLY A 12 1.42 -14.03 -4.83
CA GLY A 12 1.07 -14.28 -3.42
C GLY A 12 1.22 -13.04 -2.55
N THR A 13 0.32 -12.07 -2.70
CA THR A 13 0.30 -10.83 -1.88
C THR A 13 -1.13 -10.34 -1.67
N GLU A 14 -1.29 -9.13 -1.14
CA GLU A 14 -2.59 -8.51 -0.90
C GLU A 14 -3.36 -8.27 -2.22
N ILE A 15 -4.67 -8.55 -2.20
CA ILE A 15 -5.52 -8.63 -3.39
C ILE A 15 -5.61 -7.31 -4.18
N ASN A 16 -5.53 -6.15 -3.52
CA ASN A 16 -5.63 -4.86 -4.20
C ASN A 16 -4.39 -4.54 -5.03
N LEU A 17 -3.20 -4.97 -4.60
CA LEU A 17 -2.00 -4.87 -5.44
C LEU A 17 -2.15 -5.70 -6.71
N ILE A 18 -2.68 -6.92 -6.59
CA ILE A 18 -2.89 -7.83 -7.72
C ILE A 18 -3.90 -7.25 -8.71
N LYS A 19 -5.03 -6.73 -8.20
CA LYS A 19 -6.03 -6.03 -9.02
C LYS A 19 -5.45 -4.82 -9.73
N ARG A 20 -4.61 -4.02 -9.04
CA ARG A 20 -3.92 -2.88 -9.64
C ARG A 20 -3.00 -3.31 -10.78
N LEU A 21 -2.17 -4.34 -10.55
CA LEU A 21 -1.27 -4.87 -11.57
C LEU A 21 -2.03 -5.41 -12.78
N ALA A 22 -3.16 -6.09 -12.59
CA ALA A 22 -4.00 -6.55 -13.68
C ALA A 22 -4.58 -5.41 -14.54
N MET A 23 -4.85 -4.24 -13.94
CA MET A 23 -5.27 -3.04 -14.68
C MET A 23 -4.10 -2.33 -15.38
N GLU A 24 -2.93 -2.30 -14.75
CA GLU A 24 -1.73 -1.66 -15.30
C GLU A 24 -1.09 -2.47 -16.45
N TYR A 25 -1.24 -3.80 -16.45
CA TYR A 25 -0.68 -4.71 -17.45
C TYR A 25 -1.78 -5.57 -18.11
N PRO A 26 -2.67 -4.95 -18.92
CA PRO A 26 -3.81 -5.65 -19.52
C PRO A 26 -3.40 -6.69 -20.56
N ASP A 27 -2.15 -6.66 -21.03
CA ASP A 27 -1.56 -7.62 -21.97
C ASP A 27 -1.14 -8.94 -21.30
N LYS A 28 -1.28 -9.06 -19.97
CA LYS A 28 -0.90 -10.24 -19.18
C LYS A 28 -2.08 -10.77 -18.38
N GLN A 29 -2.00 -12.04 -18.02
CA GLN A 29 -3.00 -12.73 -17.19
C GLN A 29 -2.50 -12.79 -15.75
N ILE A 30 -2.95 -11.86 -14.90
CA ILE A 30 -2.45 -11.72 -13.52
C ILE A 30 -3.52 -12.22 -12.54
N PHE A 31 -3.17 -13.22 -11.73
CA PHE A 31 -4.08 -13.84 -10.77
C PHE A 31 -3.47 -13.94 -9.37
N PRO A 32 -4.31 -13.95 -8.31
CA PRO A 32 -3.85 -14.25 -6.97
C PRO A 32 -3.51 -15.73 -6.80
N LEU A 33 -2.45 -16.03 -6.06
CA LEU A 33 -2.19 -17.39 -5.55
C LEU A 33 -3.30 -17.83 -4.60
N LYS A 34 -3.74 -16.90 -3.75
CA LYS A 34 -4.87 -17.02 -2.84
C LYS A 34 -5.42 -15.62 -2.60
N GLU A 35 -6.74 -15.50 -2.49
CA GLU A 35 -7.35 -14.25 -2.05
C GLU A 35 -6.91 -13.93 -0.62
N SER A 36 -6.13 -12.86 -0.47
CA SER A 36 -5.61 -12.38 0.80
C SER A 36 -5.96 -10.91 0.95
N LEU A 37 -6.81 -10.63 1.93
CA LEU A 37 -7.32 -9.31 2.24
C LEU A 37 -6.72 -8.84 3.57
N CYS A 38 -6.23 -7.60 3.63
CA CYS A 38 -5.71 -7.02 4.87
C CYS A 38 -6.80 -6.20 5.58
N PRO A 39 -7.41 -6.67 6.70
CA PRO A 39 -8.52 -5.97 7.34
C PRO A 39 -8.15 -4.57 7.83
N ASN A 40 -6.90 -4.37 8.23
CA ASN A 40 -6.42 -3.05 8.67
C ASN A 40 -6.31 -2.05 7.51
N MET A 41 -5.92 -2.49 6.31
CA MET A 41 -5.92 -1.61 5.13
C MET A 41 -7.35 -1.20 4.75
N TYR A 42 -8.32 -2.12 4.87
CA TYR A 42 -9.74 -1.86 4.59
C TYR A 42 -10.43 -0.89 5.55
N LYS A 43 -9.79 -0.51 6.67
CA LYS A 43 -10.27 0.58 7.52
C LYS A 43 -10.25 1.92 6.79
N ILE A 44 -9.46 2.07 5.73
CA ILE A 44 -9.45 3.24 4.86
C ILE A 44 -10.57 3.07 3.83
N ASN A 45 -11.65 3.82 4.00
CA ASN A 45 -12.81 3.82 3.09
C ASN A 45 -13.31 5.26 2.88
N LEU A 46 -14.21 5.46 1.91
CA LEU A 46 -14.68 6.79 1.52
C LEU A 46 -15.33 7.58 2.68
N LYS A 47 -16.09 6.91 3.55
CA LYS A 47 -16.71 7.56 4.72
C LYS A 47 -15.66 8.06 5.71
N ASN A 48 -14.68 7.23 6.03
CA ASN A 48 -13.60 7.58 6.94
C ASN A 48 -12.68 8.65 6.33
N LEU A 49 -12.45 8.59 5.01
CA LEU A 49 -11.69 9.61 4.29
C LEU A 49 -12.40 10.96 4.33
N LEU A 50 -13.71 11.01 4.03
CA LEU A 50 -14.50 12.23 4.12
C LEU A 50 -14.42 12.84 5.52
N ALA A 51 -14.66 12.03 6.55
CA ALA A 51 -14.60 12.50 7.93
C ALA A 51 -13.20 13.02 8.31
N CYS A 52 -12.13 12.40 7.80
CA CYS A 52 -10.76 12.88 7.99
C CYS A 52 -10.56 14.26 7.32
N LEU A 53 -11.03 14.43 6.09
CA LEU A 53 -10.90 15.68 5.33
C LEU A 53 -11.69 16.84 5.95
N GLU A 54 -12.88 16.59 6.48
CA GLU A 54 -13.68 17.59 7.21
C GLU A 54 -13.04 18.03 8.54
N ASN A 55 -12.15 17.19 9.09
CA ASN A 55 -11.54 17.38 10.40
C ASN A 55 -9.99 17.45 10.35
N ILE A 56 -9.43 17.92 9.22
CA ILE A 56 -7.98 18.10 9.06
C ILE A 56 -7.43 18.96 10.19
N GLY A 57 -6.33 18.50 10.80
CA GLY A 57 -5.67 19.21 11.89
C GLY A 57 -6.38 19.09 13.25
N LYS A 58 -7.54 18.42 13.32
CA LYS A 58 -8.34 18.30 14.56
C LYS A 58 -8.39 16.88 15.12
N THR A 59 -8.47 15.87 14.25
CA THR A 59 -8.62 14.47 14.66
C THR A 59 -7.54 13.60 14.02
N ASN A 60 -7.23 12.45 14.64
CA ASN A 60 -6.25 11.48 14.15
C ASN A 60 -4.87 12.09 13.85
N ILE A 61 -4.46 13.10 14.63
CA ILE A 61 -3.14 13.73 14.50
C ILE A 61 -2.08 12.77 14.97
N ILE A 62 -1.20 12.38 14.06
CA ILE A 62 -0.11 11.46 14.34
C ILE A 62 1.02 12.25 15.00
N THR A 63 1.30 11.92 16.25
CA THR A 63 2.46 12.43 16.99
C THR A 63 3.37 11.28 17.38
N VAL A 64 4.67 11.50 17.31
CA VAL A 64 5.71 10.52 17.68
C VAL A 64 6.69 11.22 18.60
N ASP A 65 7.14 10.55 19.65
CA ASP A 65 8.14 11.07 20.56
C ASP A 65 9.42 11.46 19.84
N LYS A 66 10.05 12.55 20.28
CA LYS A 66 11.21 13.15 19.60
C LYS A 66 12.38 12.17 19.44
N THR A 67 12.62 11.34 20.45
CA THR A 67 13.68 10.32 20.43
C THR A 67 13.39 9.24 19.39
N ILE A 68 12.18 8.66 19.43
CA ILE A 68 11.74 7.66 18.46
C ILE A 68 11.80 8.20 17.02
N LYS A 69 11.30 9.43 16.81
CA LYS A 69 11.30 10.07 15.49
C LYS A 69 12.73 10.25 14.94
N LYS A 70 13.67 10.66 15.80
CA LYS A 70 15.07 10.86 15.40
C LYS A 70 15.71 9.56 14.92
N ASP A 71 15.62 8.51 15.73
CA ASP A 71 16.32 7.26 15.44
C ASP A 71 15.69 6.53 14.25
N ALA A 72 14.35 6.57 14.13
CA ALA A 72 13.64 6.04 12.96
C ALA A 72 13.98 6.80 11.66
N SER A 73 14.18 8.14 11.73
CA SER A 73 14.59 8.94 10.56
C SER A 73 15.95 8.50 10.03
N ILE A 74 16.93 8.27 10.93
CA ILE A 74 18.28 7.84 10.53
C ILE A 74 18.23 6.49 9.80
N ALA A 75 17.46 5.53 10.33
CA ALA A 75 17.30 4.22 9.68
C ALA A 75 16.65 4.35 8.29
N LEU A 76 15.65 5.23 8.15
CA LEU A 76 14.98 5.50 6.89
C LEU A 76 15.92 6.21 5.89
N GLU A 77 16.66 7.22 6.33
CA GLU A 77 17.64 7.95 5.50
C GLU A 77 18.74 7.02 4.99
N ASN A 78 19.24 6.12 5.83
CA ASN A 78 20.22 5.12 5.40
C ASN A 78 19.64 4.20 4.31
N MET A 79 18.40 3.74 4.45
CA MET A 79 17.75 2.90 3.42
C MET A 79 17.60 3.64 2.09
N LEU A 80 17.28 4.93 2.11
CA LEU A 80 17.04 5.73 0.90
C LEU A 80 18.32 6.18 0.19
N ASN A 81 19.46 6.23 0.89
CA ASN A 81 20.76 6.62 0.34
C ASN A 81 21.62 5.44 -0.16
N LEU A 82 21.10 4.21 -0.05
CA LEU A 82 21.68 3.00 -0.66
C LEU A 82 21.19 2.83 -2.11
#